data_AF-A0A2G2XAS2-F1
#
_entry.id   AF-A0A2G2XAS2-F1
#
_cell.length_a   1.000
_cell.length_b   1.000
_cell.length_c   1.000
_cell.angle_alpha   90.00
_cell.angle_beta   90.00
_cell.angle_gamma   90.00
#
_symmetry.space_group_name_H-M   'P 1'
#
loop_
_entity.id
_entity.type
_entity.pdbx_description
1 polymer ?
#
loop_
_entity_poly.entity_id
_entity_poly.type
_entity_poly.pdbx_seq_one_letter_code
_entity_poly.pdbx_strand_id
1 'polypeptide(L)'
;METLKISTCFPPLFHFNFNTPKFSRIIIGEKKKDNFSFPQNHQQPNKSRFNNLFTTNISISTNDEQKITTKNNENQEEEKFDWYAQWYPIMLLSELNKRRPQGIKVMGIDLVVWWDRNLEEWKVMDDACPHRLAPLSQGRIDQWGRLQCVYHGWCFNGSGDCKFIPQAPRDGPPVHTSKRACVAVYPSFVQNDVLWFWPNNDPSYKNIHLSKMPPYIPLLDLNNANSSYGKTTLVREIPYGYELLIENLMDPSHVNYAHHGIMKIPPSPKR
;
A
#
# COMPACT_ATOMS: atom_id res chain seq x y z
N MET A 1 7.49 9.54 -39.74
CA MET A 1 7.60 9.05 -38.35
C MET A 1 6.18 8.80 -37.87
N GLU A 2 5.73 7.57 -38.12
CA GLU A 2 4.35 7.12 -38.01
C GLU A 2 4.02 6.72 -36.56
N THR A 3 2.83 7.11 -36.13
CA THR A 3 2.25 6.78 -34.83
C THR A 3 1.60 5.39 -34.89
N LEU A 4 2.18 4.43 -34.17
CA LEU A 4 1.62 3.10 -34.03
C LEU A 4 0.48 3.09 -33.00
N LYS A 5 -0.73 2.85 -33.51
CA LYS A 5 -1.96 2.61 -32.76
C LYS A 5 -1.94 1.20 -32.16
N ILE A 6 -2.19 1.10 -30.85
CA ILE A 6 -2.37 -0.17 -30.15
C ILE A 6 -3.82 -0.63 -30.33
N SER A 7 -3.98 -1.80 -30.95
CA SER A 7 -5.25 -2.49 -31.18
C SER A 7 -5.63 -3.30 -29.94
N THR A 8 -6.80 -3.02 -29.36
CA THR A 8 -7.39 -3.81 -28.27
C THR A 8 -8.31 -4.88 -28.87
N CYS A 9 -7.91 -6.15 -28.77
CA CYS A 9 -8.78 -7.29 -29.08
C CYS A 9 -9.61 -7.64 -27.84
N PHE A 10 -10.93 -7.53 -27.95
CA PHE A 10 -11.91 -8.04 -26.98
C PHE A 10 -12.05 -9.56 -27.10
N PRO A 11 -12.12 -10.32 -25.99
CA PRO A 11 -12.55 -11.72 -26.01
C PRO A 11 -14.09 -11.83 -26.02
N PRO A 12 -14.66 -12.98 -26.43
CA PRO A 12 -16.09 -13.11 -26.71
C PRO A 12 -16.95 -13.09 -25.44
N LEU A 13 -18.12 -12.47 -25.57
CA LEU A 13 -19.18 -12.37 -24.57
C LEU A 13 -19.74 -13.76 -24.23
N PHE A 14 -19.56 -14.21 -22.99
CA PHE A 14 -20.39 -15.25 -22.40
C PHE A 14 -21.73 -14.63 -21.97
N HIS A 15 -22.82 -15.08 -22.59
CA HIS A 15 -24.18 -14.76 -22.16
C HIS A 15 -24.49 -15.45 -20.83
N PHE A 16 -24.49 -14.68 -19.75
CA PHE A 16 -25.17 -15.06 -18.52
C PHE A 16 -26.58 -14.46 -18.52
N ASN A 17 -27.58 -15.34 -18.56
CA ASN A 17 -28.98 -15.00 -18.54
C ASN A 17 -29.40 -14.72 -17.09
N PHE A 18 -29.32 -13.45 -16.68
CA PHE A 18 -29.88 -13.01 -15.40
C PHE A 18 -31.26 -12.38 -15.64
N ASN A 19 -32.30 -13.08 -15.20
CA ASN A 19 -33.65 -12.53 -15.10
C ASN A 19 -33.65 -11.34 -14.13
N THR A 20 -33.74 -10.12 -14.68
CA THR A 20 -34.00 -8.89 -13.91
C THR A 20 -35.49 -8.77 -13.59
N PRO A 21 -35.89 -8.49 -12.33
CA PRO A 21 -37.27 -8.13 -12.05
C PRO A 21 -37.55 -6.72 -12.57
N LYS A 22 -38.67 -6.58 -13.30
CA LYS A 22 -39.19 -5.34 -13.85
C LYS A 22 -39.61 -4.40 -12.71
N PHE A 23 -39.03 -3.21 -12.66
CA PHE A 23 -39.65 -2.06 -12.00
C PHE A 23 -40.03 -1.01 -13.04
N SER A 24 -41.30 -0.61 -12.96
CA SER A 24 -42.05 0.25 -13.87
C SER A 24 -41.47 1.66 -13.96
N ARG A 25 -41.40 2.18 -15.19
CA ARG A 25 -41.16 3.59 -15.52
C ARG A 25 -42.25 4.47 -14.91
N ILE A 26 -41.86 5.41 -14.05
CA ILE A 26 -42.67 6.58 -13.72
C ILE A 26 -42.14 7.73 -14.58
N ILE A 27 -43.01 8.23 -15.47
CA ILE A 27 -42.81 9.44 -16.27
C ILE A 27 -43.25 10.63 -15.42
N ILE A 28 -42.37 11.60 -15.17
CA ILE A 28 -42.76 12.95 -14.76
C ILE A 28 -41.86 13.98 -15.46
N GLY A 29 -42.47 14.72 -16.39
CA GLY A 29 -42.44 16.19 -16.48
C GLY A 29 -41.12 16.94 -16.72
N GLU A 30 -41.01 17.51 -17.91
CA GLU A 30 -40.04 18.56 -18.26
C GLU A 30 -40.23 19.87 -17.45
N LYS A 31 -39.10 20.59 -17.28
CA LYS A 31 -38.85 22.05 -17.36
C LYS A 31 -38.20 22.66 -16.10
N LYS A 32 -36.92 23.00 -16.19
CA LYS A 32 -36.43 24.39 -16.43
C LYS A 32 -34.91 24.38 -16.60
N LYS A 33 -34.43 25.08 -17.63
CA LYS A 33 -33.02 25.41 -17.86
C LYS A 33 -32.71 26.66 -17.06
N ASP A 34 -31.79 26.60 -16.11
CA ASP A 34 -31.13 27.78 -15.56
C ASP A 34 -29.71 27.84 -16.11
N ASN A 35 -29.50 28.80 -17.02
CA ASN A 35 -28.20 29.14 -17.58
C ASN A 35 -27.44 30.00 -16.55
N PHE A 36 -26.37 29.46 -15.97
CA PHE A 36 -25.37 30.28 -15.28
C PHE A 36 -24.12 30.37 -16.16
N SER A 37 -23.97 31.51 -16.82
CA SER A 37 -22.77 31.92 -17.57
C SER A 37 -21.81 32.66 -16.65
N PHE A 38 -20.55 32.21 -16.56
CA PHE A 38 -19.46 32.95 -15.95
C PHE A 38 -18.90 34.00 -16.94
N PRO A 39 -18.58 35.24 -16.51
CA PRO A 39 -17.91 36.20 -17.37
C PRO A 39 -16.42 35.84 -17.50
N GLN A 40 -15.97 35.63 -18.75
CA GLN A 40 -14.55 35.63 -19.11
C GLN A 40 -14.04 37.07 -19.17
N ASN A 41 -13.12 37.44 -18.28
CA ASN A 41 -12.30 38.64 -18.44
C ASN A 41 -10.88 38.23 -18.86
N HIS A 42 -10.58 38.51 -20.13
CA HIS A 42 -9.23 38.53 -20.67
C HIS A 42 -8.52 39.81 -20.21
N GLN A 43 -7.43 39.69 -19.45
CA GLN A 43 -6.39 40.72 -19.38
C GLN A 43 -5.01 40.07 -19.45
N GLN A 44 -4.19 40.59 -20.37
CA GLN A 44 -2.81 40.19 -20.66
C GLN A 44 -1.83 40.66 -19.57
N PRO A 45 -0.63 40.03 -19.47
CA PRO A 45 0.27 40.23 -18.34
C PRO A 45 1.20 41.43 -18.55
N ASN A 46 1.29 42.30 -17.54
CA ASN A 46 2.33 43.32 -17.47
C ASN A 46 3.44 42.91 -16.47
N LYS A 47 4.67 43.05 -16.94
CA LYS A 47 5.93 42.79 -16.22
C LYS A 47 6.13 43.80 -15.10
N SER A 48 6.55 43.32 -13.92
CA SER A 48 7.48 44.08 -13.06
C SER A 48 8.25 43.16 -12.13
N ARG A 49 9.57 43.39 -12.12
CA ARG A 49 10.58 42.86 -11.21
C ARG A 49 10.32 43.37 -9.78
N PHE A 50 10.56 42.56 -8.76
CA PHE A 50 11.73 42.67 -7.85
C PHE A 50 11.54 41.86 -6.54
N ASN A 51 12.61 41.13 -6.23
CA ASN A 51 13.21 40.75 -4.93
C ASN A 51 12.51 39.89 -3.88
N ASN A 52 13.24 38.80 -3.59
CA ASN A 52 13.41 38.08 -2.33
C ASN A 52 13.16 38.95 -1.09
N LEU A 53 12.30 38.48 -0.20
CA LEU A 53 12.26 38.91 1.18
C LEU A 53 12.26 37.70 2.12
N PHE A 54 13.12 37.86 3.11
CA PHE A 54 13.60 36.87 4.06
C PHE A 54 12.56 36.57 5.14
N THR A 55 12.71 35.38 5.72
CA THR A 55 12.13 34.93 6.98
C THR A 55 12.40 35.93 8.11
N THR A 56 11.35 36.49 8.70
CA THR A 56 11.45 37.24 9.95
C THR A 56 11.02 36.35 11.11
N ASN A 57 12.00 35.91 11.90
CA ASN A 57 11.78 35.32 13.22
C ASN A 57 11.21 36.40 14.14
N ILE A 58 10.03 36.14 14.70
CA ILE A 58 9.43 36.97 15.74
C ILE A 58 10.08 36.56 17.07
N SER A 59 10.99 37.39 17.57
CA SER A 59 11.52 37.31 18.94
C SER A 59 10.68 38.19 19.86
N ILE A 60 9.82 37.58 20.67
CA ILE A 60 9.16 38.26 21.79
C ILE A 60 9.99 37.99 23.04
N SER A 61 10.64 39.04 23.55
CA SER A 61 11.31 39.05 24.83
C SER A 61 10.33 39.48 25.91
N THR A 62 10.11 38.62 26.90
CA THR A 62 9.62 39.02 28.23
C THR A 62 10.48 38.31 29.27
N ASN A 63 11.29 39.11 29.96
CA ASN A 63 11.97 38.72 31.18
C ASN A 63 10.92 38.51 32.27
N ASP A 64 10.87 37.31 32.84
CA ASP A 64 10.50 37.12 34.24
C ASP A 64 11.35 35.98 34.81
N GLU A 65 12.32 36.36 35.63
CA GLU A 65 13.13 35.44 36.41
C GLU A 65 12.25 34.83 37.52
N GLN A 66 11.80 33.58 37.31
CA GLN A 66 11.45 32.70 38.42
C GLN A 66 12.37 31.48 38.42
N LYS A 67 13.34 31.57 39.32
CA LYS A 67 14.35 30.57 39.64
C LYS A 67 13.68 29.38 40.32
N ILE A 68 13.17 28.43 39.55
CA ILE A 68 12.83 27.09 40.06
C ILE A 68 14.04 26.19 39.85
N THR A 69 14.81 26.03 40.92
CA THR A 69 15.79 24.97 41.06
C THR A 69 15.07 23.64 41.16
N THR A 70 15.22 22.75 40.17
CA THR A 70 15.00 21.31 40.39
C THR A 70 15.84 20.47 39.42
N LYS A 71 16.90 19.88 39.99
CA LYS A 71 17.58 18.61 39.66
C LYS A 71 17.89 18.27 38.19
N ASN A 72 19.19 18.12 37.94
CA ASN A 72 19.78 17.50 36.76
C ASN A 72 19.28 16.06 36.50
N ASN A 73 19.17 15.78 35.19
CA ASN A 73 19.39 14.51 34.50
C ASN A 73 18.35 13.40 34.64
N GLU A 74 17.37 13.39 33.73
CA GLU A 74 17.21 12.27 32.81
C GLU A 74 16.97 12.84 31.41
N ASN A 75 17.86 12.53 30.47
CA ASN A 75 17.61 12.73 29.04
C ASN A 75 16.45 11.81 28.65
N GLN A 76 15.22 12.30 28.77
CA GLN A 76 14.11 11.74 28.00
C GLN A 76 14.30 12.22 26.57
N GLU A 77 15.14 11.53 25.81
CA GLU A 77 15.05 11.58 24.35
C GLU A 77 13.62 11.21 24.02
N GLU A 78 12.86 12.15 23.44
CA GLU A 78 11.54 11.83 22.88
C GLU A 78 11.73 10.65 21.92
N GLU A 79 11.22 9.47 22.30
CA GLU A 79 11.35 8.26 21.48
C GLU A 79 10.70 8.53 20.12
N LYS A 80 11.55 8.78 19.13
CA LYS A 80 11.11 8.98 17.75
C LYS A 80 10.55 7.67 17.23
N PHE A 81 9.29 7.68 16.83
CA PHE A 81 8.65 6.51 16.23
C PHE A 81 9.41 6.06 14.98
N ASP A 82 9.90 4.82 14.99
CA ASP A 82 10.53 4.20 13.84
C ASP A 82 9.47 3.52 12.96
N TRP A 83 9.15 4.20 11.86
CA TRP A 83 8.23 3.71 10.83
C TRP A 83 8.71 2.43 10.15
N TYR A 84 10.02 2.16 10.13
CA TYR A 84 10.56 0.96 9.49
C TYR A 84 10.66 -0.24 10.43
N ALA A 85 10.33 -0.05 11.71
CA ALA A 85 10.32 -1.09 12.75
C ALA A 85 8.90 -1.47 13.23
N GLN A 86 7.96 -1.57 12.28
CA GLN A 86 6.56 -1.93 12.55
C GLN A 86 6.03 -2.94 11.52
N TRP A 87 4.94 -3.63 11.89
CA TRP A 87 4.21 -4.50 10.96
C TRP A 87 3.18 -3.71 10.17
N TYR A 88 3.18 -3.88 8.86
CA TYR A 88 2.20 -3.28 7.96
C TYR A 88 1.46 -4.37 7.18
N PRO A 89 0.14 -4.22 6.99
CA PRO A 89 -0.62 -5.14 6.16
C PRO A 89 -0.31 -4.88 4.68
N ILE A 90 -0.09 -5.95 3.91
CA ILE A 90 0.12 -5.87 2.47
C ILE A 90 -1.18 -6.17 1.72
N MET A 91 -1.72 -7.38 1.91
CA MET A 91 -2.82 -7.88 1.10
C MET A 91 -3.59 -8.96 1.87
N LEU A 92 -4.87 -9.11 1.53
CA LEU A 92 -5.68 -10.22 2.03
C LEU A 92 -5.22 -11.53 1.37
N LEU A 93 -5.20 -12.62 2.13
CA LEU A 93 -4.87 -13.93 1.55
C LEU A 93 -5.81 -14.33 0.42
N SER A 94 -7.07 -13.89 0.46
CA SER A 94 -8.06 -14.15 -0.59
C SER A 94 -7.76 -13.44 -1.92
N GLU A 95 -6.95 -12.37 -1.90
CA GLU A 95 -6.54 -11.63 -3.09
C GLU A 95 -5.19 -12.11 -3.65
N LEU A 96 -4.47 -12.94 -2.89
CA LEU A 96 -3.20 -13.52 -3.29
C LEU A 96 -3.39 -14.76 -4.18
N ASN A 97 -2.57 -14.87 -5.22
CA ASN A 97 -2.63 -15.94 -6.20
C ASN A 97 -1.34 -16.77 -6.18
N LYS A 98 -1.43 -18.01 -5.67
CA LYS A 98 -0.26 -18.91 -5.55
C LYS A 98 0.41 -19.29 -6.88
N ARG A 99 -0.17 -18.93 -8.03
CA ARG A 99 0.33 -19.29 -9.36
C ARG A 99 1.18 -18.20 -10.01
N ARG A 100 1.13 -16.96 -9.53
CA ARG A 100 1.85 -15.83 -10.14
C ARG A 100 2.36 -14.86 -9.07
N PRO A 101 3.51 -14.21 -9.29
CA PRO A 101 3.91 -13.10 -8.44
C PRO A 101 2.95 -11.91 -8.61
N GLN A 102 2.85 -11.08 -7.57
CA GLN A 102 2.03 -9.87 -7.52
C GLN A 102 2.87 -8.71 -7.01
N GLY A 103 2.84 -7.59 -7.73
CA GLY A 103 3.50 -6.36 -7.31
C GLY A 103 2.59 -5.54 -6.41
N ILE A 104 3.17 -4.90 -5.41
CA ILE A 104 2.48 -3.97 -4.51
C ILE A 104 3.48 -2.93 -4.00
N LYS A 105 3.03 -1.69 -3.80
CA LYS A 105 3.85 -0.63 -3.22
C LYS A 105 3.32 -0.29 -1.82
N VAL A 106 4.18 -0.38 -0.81
CA VAL A 106 3.83 0.00 0.57
C VAL A 106 4.91 0.91 1.13
N MET A 107 4.51 2.07 1.68
CA MET A 107 5.46 3.09 2.18
C MET A 107 6.53 3.51 1.16
N GLY A 108 6.15 3.53 -0.13
CA GLY A 108 7.07 3.85 -1.23
C GLY A 108 7.97 2.69 -1.68
N ILE A 109 8.02 1.58 -0.95
CA ILE A 109 8.81 0.39 -1.27
C ILE A 109 8.04 -0.46 -2.30
N ASP A 110 8.66 -0.75 -3.44
CA ASP A 110 8.13 -1.68 -4.44
C ASP A 110 8.42 -3.13 -4.03
N LEU A 111 7.37 -3.91 -3.80
CA LEU A 111 7.44 -5.27 -3.28
C LEU A 111 6.84 -6.26 -4.27
N VAL A 112 7.47 -7.43 -4.38
CA VAL A 112 6.88 -8.61 -5.01
C VAL A 112 6.44 -9.59 -3.94
N VAL A 113 5.16 -9.95 -3.97
CA VAL A 113 4.58 -11.05 -3.19
C VAL A 113 4.43 -12.27 -4.09
N TRP A 114 4.92 -13.41 -3.64
CA TRP A 114 4.80 -14.66 -4.40
C TRP A 114 4.79 -15.88 -3.47
N TRP A 115 4.31 -17.00 -4.01
CA TRP A 115 4.26 -18.27 -3.29
C TRP A 115 5.49 -19.11 -3.60
N ASP A 116 6.37 -19.30 -2.61
CA ASP A 116 7.49 -20.24 -2.75
C ASP A 116 6.95 -21.66 -2.60
N ARG A 117 6.94 -22.41 -3.70
CA ARG A 117 6.42 -23.79 -3.71
C ARG A 117 7.32 -24.77 -2.97
N ASN A 118 8.59 -24.43 -2.76
CA ASN A 118 9.51 -25.32 -2.06
C ASN A 118 9.36 -25.20 -0.54
N LEU A 119 9.01 -24.00 -0.06
CA LEU A 119 8.77 -23.73 1.36
C LEU A 119 7.30 -23.78 1.74
N GLU A 120 6.39 -23.79 0.76
CA GLU A 120 4.95 -23.66 0.96
C GLU A 120 4.57 -22.41 1.77
N GLU A 121 5.23 -21.29 1.45
CA GLU A 121 5.09 -20.04 2.18
C GLU A 121 4.99 -18.84 1.23
N TRP A 122 4.25 -17.82 1.66
CA TRP A 122 4.29 -16.50 1.02
C TRP A 122 5.61 -15.82 1.32
N LYS A 123 6.19 -15.18 0.31
CA LYS A 123 7.44 -14.42 0.40
C LYS A 123 7.24 -13.01 -0.12
N VAL A 124 7.91 -12.07 0.53
CA VAL A 124 7.89 -10.64 0.24
C VAL A 124 9.33 -10.20 -0.01
N MET A 125 9.58 -9.64 -1.20
CA MET A 125 10.93 -9.28 -1.66
C MET A 125 10.89 -7.95 -2.39
N ASP A 126 12.04 -7.34 -2.66
CA ASP A 126 12.12 -6.19 -3.57
C ASP A 126 11.54 -6.56 -4.95
N ASP A 127 10.70 -5.70 -5.51
CA ASP A 127 10.19 -5.85 -6.88
C ASP A 127 11.20 -5.36 -7.94
N ALA A 128 12.46 -5.74 -7.79
CA ALA A 128 13.53 -5.31 -8.70
C ALA A 128 14.56 -6.41 -8.87
N CYS A 129 14.72 -6.91 -10.09
CA CYS A 129 15.76 -7.88 -10.40
C CYS A 129 17.16 -7.23 -10.30
N PRO A 130 18.12 -7.77 -9.52
CA PRO A 130 19.45 -7.16 -9.33
C PRO A 130 20.28 -7.09 -10.61
N HIS A 131 19.87 -7.78 -11.68
CA HIS A 131 20.54 -7.71 -12.97
C HIS A 131 20.30 -6.37 -13.69
N ARG A 132 19.03 -6.00 -13.93
CA ARG A 132 18.63 -4.82 -14.73
C ARG A 132 17.34 -4.15 -14.24
N LEU A 133 17.01 -4.33 -12.96
CA LEU A 133 15.87 -3.72 -12.25
C LEU A 133 14.50 -4.03 -12.86
N ALA A 134 14.39 -5.08 -13.67
CA ALA A 134 13.09 -5.53 -14.18
C ALA A 134 12.20 -5.95 -13.01
N PRO A 135 10.92 -5.56 -12.99
CA PRO A 135 9.99 -5.94 -11.93
C PRO A 135 9.82 -7.45 -11.91
N LEU A 136 10.08 -8.05 -10.76
CA LEU A 136 9.94 -9.49 -10.53
C LEU A 136 8.45 -9.91 -10.48
N SER A 137 7.56 -8.99 -10.14
CA SER A 137 6.11 -9.12 -10.19
C SER A 137 5.57 -9.38 -11.59
N GLN A 138 6.31 -8.98 -12.64
CA GLN A 138 5.99 -9.30 -14.03
C GLN A 138 6.56 -10.67 -14.46
N GLY A 139 7.27 -11.34 -13.56
CA GLY A 139 7.85 -12.66 -13.75
C GLY A 139 6.84 -13.80 -13.61
N ARG A 140 7.35 -14.98 -13.25
CA ARG A 140 6.55 -16.20 -13.08
C ARG A 140 7.16 -17.11 -12.03
N ILE A 141 6.37 -18.05 -11.52
CA ILE A 141 6.89 -19.16 -10.74
C ILE A 141 7.31 -20.25 -11.72
N ASP A 142 8.60 -20.60 -11.74
CA ASP A 142 9.13 -21.62 -12.66
C ASP A 142 8.71 -23.04 -12.26
N GLN A 143 9.04 -24.02 -13.10
CA GLN A 143 8.70 -25.43 -12.86
C GLN A 143 9.40 -26.04 -11.63
N TRP A 144 10.44 -25.39 -11.10
CA TRP A 144 11.14 -25.77 -9.87
C TRP A 144 10.65 -24.96 -8.65
N GLY A 145 9.56 -24.22 -8.80
CA GLY A 145 8.95 -23.49 -7.69
C GLY A 145 9.66 -22.20 -7.30
N ARG A 146 10.52 -21.65 -8.15
CA ARG A 146 11.31 -20.43 -7.89
C ARG A 146 10.68 -19.21 -8.56
N LEU A 147 10.96 -18.02 -8.03
CA LEU A 147 10.60 -16.76 -8.67
C LEU A 147 11.53 -16.49 -9.85
N GLN A 148 11.01 -16.48 -11.06
CA GLN A 148 11.75 -16.26 -12.29
C GLN A 148 11.46 -14.87 -12.87
N CYS A 149 12.52 -14.08 -13.03
CA CYS A 149 12.48 -12.76 -13.66
C CYS A 149 12.00 -12.85 -15.12
N VAL A 150 11.11 -11.94 -15.51
CA VAL A 150 10.56 -11.86 -16.87
C VAL A 150 11.63 -11.56 -17.93
N TYR A 151 12.68 -10.83 -17.56
CA TYR A 151 13.60 -10.27 -18.54
C TYR A 151 14.61 -11.30 -19.06
N HIS A 152 15.50 -11.77 -18.19
CA HIS A 152 16.57 -12.71 -18.58
C HIS A 152 16.40 -14.08 -17.89
N GLY A 153 15.30 -14.31 -17.19
CA GLY A 153 14.99 -15.62 -16.60
C GLY A 153 15.82 -15.98 -15.38
N TRP A 154 16.47 -15.02 -14.71
CA TRP A 154 17.14 -15.25 -13.43
C TRP A 154 16.12 -15.76 -12.40
N CYS A 155 16.47 -16.80 -11.66
CA CYS A 155 15.58 -17.45 -10.70
C CYS A 155 16.08 -17.27 -9.25
N PHE A 156 15.15 -16.97 -8.35
CA PHE A 156 15.39 -16.71 -6.94
C PHE A 156 14.56 -17.63 -6.05
N ASN A 157 15.10 -18.04 -4.90
CA ASN A 157 14.32 -18.74 -3.86
C ASN A 157 13.68 -17.74 -2.87
N GLY A 158 12.89 -18.23 -1.91
CA GLY A 158 12.28 -17.41 -0.87
C GLY A 158 13.24 -16.76 0.13
N SER A 159 14.54 -17.07 0.07
CA SER A 159 15.58 -16.35 0.82
C SER A 159 16.26 -15.26 -0.01
N GLY A 160 15.79 -15.03 -1.24
CA GLY A 160 16.33 -14.02 -2.15
C GLY A 160 17.61 -14.43 -2.87
N ASP A 161 18.13 -15.63 -2.61
CA ASP A 161 19.32 -16.14 -3.28
C ASP A 161 19.05 -16.40 -4.75
N CYS A 162 19.94 -15.95 -5.63
CA CYS A 162 19.93 -16.39 -7.02
C CYS A 162 20.32 -17.86 -7.09
N LYS A 163 19.40 -18.69 -7.60
CA LYS A 163 19.62 -20.13 -7.76
C LYS A 163 19.96 -20.52 -9.18
N PHE A 164 19.63 -19.68 -10.16
CA PHE A 164 19.86 -19.99 -11.56
C PHE A 164 19.93 -18.74 -12.42
N ILE A 165 20.95 -18.71 -13.28
CA ILE A 165 21.14 -17.69 -14.30
C ILE A 165 21.24 -18.44 -15.63
N PRO A 166 20.24 -18.37 -16.51
CA PRO A 166 20.23 -19.18 -17.75
C PRO A 166 21.44 -18.93 -18.66
N GLN A 167 22.00 -17.72 -18.60
CA GLN A 167 23.12 -17.28 -19.44
C GLN A 167 24.50 -17.61 -18.83
N ALA A 168 24.56 -18.10 -17.59
CA ALA A 168 25.82 -18.45 -16.96
C ALA A 168 26.30 -19.82 -17.49
N PRO A 169 27.55 -19.94 -17.96
CA PRO A 169 28.10 -21.22 -18.40
C PRO A 169 28.17 -22.20 -17.22
N ARG A 170 27.86 -23.47 -17.49
CA ARG A 170 27.85 -24.53 -16.45
C ARG A 170 29.21 -24.72 -15.80
N ASP A 171 30.27 -24.64 -16.59
CA ASP A 171 31.66 -24.84 -16.14
C ASP A 171 32.37 -23.51 -15.79
N GLY A 172 31.63 -22.40 -15.77
CA GLY A 172 32.19 -21.10 -15.42
C GLY A 172 32.14 -20.79 -13.92
N PRO A 173 32.62 -19.60 -13.53
CA PRO A 173 32.49 -19.13 -12.16
C PRO A 173 31.02 -19.15 -11.69
N PRO A 174 30.73 -19.54 -10.44
CA PRO A 174 29.38 -19.68 -9.93
C PRO A 174 28.75 -18.30 -9.63
N VAL A 175 28.53 -17.48 -10.65
CA VAL A 175 28.06 -16.09 -10.53
C VAL A 175 26.75 -15.92 -9.75
N HIS A 176 25.91 -16.96 -9.73
CA HIS A 176 24.66 -17.00 -8.98
C HIS A 176 24.87 -16.99 -7.45
N THR A 177 26.05 -17.37 -6.94
CA THR A 177 26.36 -17.34 -5.50
C THR A 177 26.80 -15.97 -5.00
N SER A 178 27.03 -15.02 -5.90
CA SER A 178 27.39 -13.64 -5.55
C SER A 178 26.26 -12.97 -4.77
N LYS A 179 26.59 -12.25 -3.69
CA LYS A 179 25.61 -11.44 -2.94
C LYS A 179 24.97 -10.34 -3.78
N ARG A 180 25.66 -9.87 -4.83
CA ARG A 180 25.12 -8.89 -5.79
C ARG A 180 24.06 -9.50 -6.73
N ALA A 181 23.97 -10.82 -6.78
CA ALA A 181 22.93 -11.52 -7.52
C ALA A 181 21.70 -11.79 -6.65
N CYS A 182 21.74 -11.56 -5.34
CA CYS A 182 20.59 -11.77 -4.46
C CYS A 182 19.62 -10.58 -4.50
N VAL A 183 18.35 -10.86 -4.22
CA VAL A 183 17.28 -9.88 -4.04
C VAL A 183 17.04 -9.70 -2.55
N ALA A 184 16.73 -8.49 -2.09
CA ALA A 184 16.42 -8.28 -0.68
C ALA A 184 15.07 -8.91 -0.31
N VAL A 185 14.99 -9.44 0.90
CA VAL A 185 13.80 -10.13 1.43
C VAL A 185 13.34 -9.43 2.69
N TYR A 186 12.04 -9.27 2.83
CA TYR A 186 11.43 -8.66 4.00
C TYR A 186 10.82 -9.74 4.89
N PRO A 187 10.94 -9.64 6.23
CA PRO A 187 10.19 -10.49 7.13
C PRO A 187 8.69 -10.35 6.84
N SER A 188 8.01 -11.48 6.70
CA SER A 188 6.59 -11.52 6.42
C SER A 188 5.89 -12.55 7.29
N PHE A 189 4.66 -12.28 7.68
CA PHE A 189 3.90 -13.15 8.57
C PHE A 189 2.42 -13.15 8.18
N VAL A 190 1.77 -14.31 8.27
CA VAL A 190 0.35 -14.44 7.96
C VAL A 190 -0.45 -14.49 9.26
N GLN A 191 -1.36 -13.54 9.44
CA GLN A 191 -2.23 -13.47 10.61
C GLN A 191 -3.57 -12.80 10.26
N ASN A 192 -4.67 -13.30 10.83
CA ASN A 192 -6.03 -12.79 10.60
C ASN A 192 -6.43 -12.69 9.11
N ASP A 193 -6.01 -13.65 8.28
CA ASP A 193 -6.16 -13.68 6.81
C ASP A 193 -5.52 -12.50 6.06
N VAL A 194 -4.52 -11.87 6.68
CA VAL A 194 -3.72 -10.80 6.11
C VAL A 194 -2.28 -11.26 6.01
N LEU A 195 -1.62 -10.98 4.88
CA LEU A 195 -0.17 -11.04 4.77
C LEU A 195 0.42 -9.71 5.28
N TRP A 196 1.21 -9.81 6.33
CA TRP A 196 1.93 -8.69 6.93
C TRP A 196 3.39 -8.69 6.47
N PHE A 197 4.00 -7.51 6.44
CA PHE A 197 5.45 -7.38 6.28
C PHE A 197 6.05 -6.36 7.24
N TRP A 198 7.34 -6.55 7.47
CA TRP A 198 8.19 -5.65 8.21
C TRP A 198 9.10 -4.92 7.22
N PRO A 199 9.01 -3.58 7.07
CA PRO A 199 9.68 -2.80 6.03
C PRO A 199 11.17 -2.55 6.33
N ASN A 200 11.84 -3.52 6.95
CA ASN A 200 13.28 -3.52 7.16
C ASN A 200 13.84 -4.91 6.83
N ASN A 201 14.80 -4.94 5.91
CA ASN A 201 15.41 -6.16 5.38
C ASN A 201 16.74 -6.53 6.05
N ASP A 202 17.09 -5.87 7.17
CA ASP A 202 18.25 -6.25 7.97
C ASP A 202 18.09 -7.72 8.45
N PRO A 203 19.11 -8.57 8.26
CA PRO A 203 19.06 -9.98 8.66
C PRO A 203 18.68 -10.23 10.13
N SER A 204 18.95 -9.27 11.03
CA SER A 204 18.55 -9.34 12.45
C SER A 204 17.03 -9.40 12.64
N TYR A 205 16.24 -8.84 11.72
CA TYR A 205 14.78 -8.87 11.76
C TYR A 205 14.15 -10.10 11.09
N LYS A 206 14.95 -11.03 10.54
CA LYS A 206 14.41 -12.23 9.84
C LYS A 206 13.34 -12.97 10.66
N ASN A 207 13.54 -13.06 11.98
CA ASN A 207 12.64 -13.73 12.91
C ASN A 207 11.90 -12.74 13.85
N ILE A 208 11.68 -11.50 13.41
CA ILE A 208 11.04 -10.45 14.22
C ILE A 208 9.67 -10.85 14.78
N HIS A 209 8.94 -11.74 14.09
CA HIS A 209 7.67 -12.29 14.58
C HIS A 209 7.80 -13.01 15.93
N LEU A 210 8.96 -13.56 16.28
CA LEU A 210 9.18 -14.25 17.56
C LEU A 210 9.22 -13.28 18.76
N SER A 211 9.68 -12.05 18.55
CA SER A 211 9.75 -11.03 19.60
C SER A 211 8.63 -10.01 19.52
N LYS A 212 8.14 -9.72 18.32
CA LYS A 212 7.05 -8.77 18.04
C LYS A 212 6.16 -9.33 16.95
N MET A 213 4.98 -9.82 17.33
CA MET A 213 3.96 -10.28 16.39
C MET A 213 3.24 -9.09 15.73
N PRO A 214 2.66 -9.27 14.52
CA PRO A 214 1.70 -8.31 13.98
C PRO A 214 0.54 -8.10 14.96
N PRO A 215 -0.13 -6.93 14.94
CA PRO A 215 -1.32 -6.69 15.77
C PRO A 215 -2.36 -7.80 15.59
N TYR A 216 -2.72 -8.48 16.68
CA TYR A 216 -3.73 -9.54 16.66
C TYR A 216 -5.11 -8.96 16.95
N ILE A 217 -6.07 -9.27 16.08
CA ILE A 217 -7.46 -8.83 16.21
C ILE A 217 -8.32 -10.09 16.45
N PRO A 218 -8.70 -10.40 17.71
CA PRO A 218 -9.42 -11.64 18.03
C PRO A 218 -10.72 -11.82 17.24
N LEU A 219 -11.43 -10.73 16.95
CA LEU A 219 -12.71 -10.75 16.23
C LEU A 219 -12.57 -11.21 14.76
N LEU A 220 -11.36 -11.15 14.19
CA LEU A 220 -11.09 -11.58 12.82
C LEU A 220 -10.61 -13.03 12.72
N ASP A 221 -10.39 -13.71 13.85
CA ASP A 221 -9.95 -15.10 13.90
C ASP A 221 -11.15 -16.05 13.89
N LEU A 222 -11.66 -16.33 12.68
CA LEU A 222 -12.81 -17.21 12.49
C LEU A 222 -12.48 -18.71 12.68
N ASN A 223 -11.20 -19.07 12.74
CA ASN A 223 -10.78 -20.43 13.05
C ASN A 223 -10.86 -20.72 14.56
N ASN A 224 -11.02 -19.68 15.38
CA ASN A 224 -11.41 -19.83 16.76
C ASN A 224 -12.85 -20.35 16.81
N ALA A 225 -13.03 -21.58 17.32
CA ALA A 225 -14.31 -22.28 17.41
C ALA A 225 -15.42 -21.49 18.15
N ASN A 226 -15.08 -20.41 18.84
CA ASN A 226 -16.01 -19.51 19.52
C ASN A 226 -16.44 -18.28 18.69
N SER A 227 -15.99 -18.15 17.44
CA SER A 227 -16.36 -16.98 16.62
C SER A 227 -17.74 -17.17 15.98
N SER A 228 -18.72 -16.44 16.50
CA SER A 228 -20.07 -16.31 15.91
C SER A 228 -20.16 -15.16 14.88
N TYR A 229 -19.03 -14.50 14.59
CA TYR A 229 -18.99 -13.30 13.75
C TYR A 229 -18.83 -13.66 12.27
N GLY A 230 -19.59 -12.99 11.41
CA GLY A 230 -19.30 -12.94 9.98
C GLY A 230 -18.23 -11.89 9.69
N LYS A 231 -17.29 -12.19 8.78
CA LYS A 231 -16.28 -11.23 8.32
C LYS A 231 -16.56 -10.82 6.87
N THR A 232 -16.66 -9.51 6.64
CA THR A 232 -16.56 -8.92 5.31
C THR A 232 -15.31 -8.07 5.28
N THR A 233 -14.41 -8.33 4.33
CA THR A 233 -13.16 -7.59 4.18
C THR A 233 -13.07 -7.03 2.77
N LEU A 234 -12.58 -5.79 2.65
CA LEU A 234 -12.41 -5.11 1.38
C LEU A 234 -11.10 -4.32 1.42
N VAL A 235 -10.41 -4.28 0.29
CA VAL A 235 -9.23 -3.45 0.07
C VAL A 235 -9.59 -2.40 -0.99
N ARG A 236 -9.27 -1.13 -0.70
CA ARG A 236 -9.50 -0.01 -1.60
C ARG A 236 -8.27 0.87 -1.62
N GLU A 237 -7.77 1.13 -2.82
CA GLU A 237 -6.82 2.23 -3.03
C GLU A 237 -7.58 3.55 -3.09
N ILE A 238 -7.10 4.54 -2.35
CA ILE A 238 -7.69 5.87 -2.32
C ILE A 238 -6.59 6.90 -2.55
N PRO A 239 -6.78 7.90 -3.44
CA PRO A 239 -5.70 8.79 -3.88
C PRO A 239 -5.41 9.93 -2.89
N TYR A 240 -5.17 9.60 -1.62
CA TYR A 240 -4.74 10.54 -0.59
C TYR A 240 -3.89 9.85 0.49
N GLY A 241 -3.14 10.64 1.26
CA GLY A 241 -2.27 10.14 2.33
C GLY A 241 -3.04 9.42 3.45
N TYR A 242 -2.38 8.49 4.13
CA TYR A 242 -3.01 7.71 5.20
C TYR A 242 -3.41 8.62 6.38
N GLU A 243 -2.70 9.71 6.61
CA GLU A 243 -2.95 10.68 7.66
C GLU A 243 -4.34 11.30 7.51
N LEU A 244 -4.70 11.69 6.28
CA LEU A 244 -6.02 12.25 5.97
C LEU A 244 -7.13 11.21 6.17
N LEU A 245 -6.86 9.93 5.85
CA LEU A 245 -7.81 8.85 6.10
C LEU A 245 -8.05 8.64 7.60
N ILE A 246 -6.97 8.62 8.39
CA ILE A 246 -7.05 8.42 9.83
C ILE A 246 -7.71 9.62 10.50
N GLU A 247 -7.36 10.84 10.13
CA GLU A 247 -8.02 12.06 10.62
C GLU A 247 -9.52 12.03 10.31
N ASN A 248 -9.89 11.72 9.06
CA ASN A 248 -11.29 11.60 8.68
C ASN A 248 -12.03 10.51 9.48
N LEU A 249 -11.41 9.35 9.70
CA LEU A 249 -12.02 8.24 10.43
C LEU A 249 -12.21 8.57 11.92
N MET A 250 -11.29 9.35 12.51
CA MET A 250 -11.31 9.69 13.93
C MET A 250 -12.13 10.94 14.25
N ASP A 251 -12.51 11.78 13.28
CA ASP A 251 -13.35 12.95 13.52
C ASP A 251 -14.86 12.59 13.53
N PRO A 252 -15.55 12.58 14.69
CA PRO A 252 -16.99 12.34 14.72
C PRO A 252 -17.81 13.47 14.10
N SER A 253 -17.23 14.67 13.92
CA SER A 253 -17.96 15.86 13.47
C SER A 253 -18.44 15.73 12.04
N HIS A 254 -17.70 15.02 11.17
CA HIS A 254 -18.10 14.79 9.78
C HIS A 254 -19.31 13.85 9.66
N VAL A 255 -19.60 13.02 10.67
CA VAL A 255 -20.60 11.94 10.59
C VAL A 255 -21.99 12.46 10.20
N ASN A 256 -22.47 13.51 10.87
CA ASN A 256 -23.79 14.08 10.62
C ASN A 256 -23.96 14.75 9.25
N TYR A 257 -22.86 15.27 8.68
CA TYR A 257 -22.89 16.07 7.46
C TYR A 257 -22.53 15.23 6.23
N ALA A 258 -21.37 14.57 6.25
CA ALA A 258 -20.85 13.83 5.12
C ALA A 258 -21.67 12.56 4.80
N HIS A 259 -22.35 12.00 5.81
CA HIS A 259 -23.16 10.78 5.66
C HIS A 259 -24.67 11.04 5.74
N HIS A 260 -25.10 12.29 5.49
CA HIS A 260 -26.51 12.66 5.46
C HIS A 260 -27.30 11.80 4.47
N GLY A 261 -28.36 11.15 4.94
CA GLY A 261 -29.19 10.26 4.13
C GLY A 261 -28.57 8.88 3.81
N ILE A 262 -27.32 8.63 4.23
CA ILE A 262 -26.60 7.36 4.02
C ILE A 262 -26.57 6.56 5.33
N MET A 263 -26.13 7.18 6.43
CA MET A 263 -26.10 6.54 7.75
C MET A 263 -27.31 6.94 8.59
N LYS A 264 -27.90 5.97 9.28
CA LYS A 264 -28.92 6.22 10.31
C LYS A 264 -28.23 6.66 11.59
N ILE A 265 -28.22 7.96 11.85
CA ILE A 265 -27.62 8.53 13.05
C ILE A 265 -28.76 8.82 14.04
N PRO A 266 -28.64 8.45 15.33
CA PRO A 266 -29.62 8.80 16.34
C PRO A 266 -29.79 10.33 16.41
N PRO A 267 -31.01 10.84 16.60
CA PRO A 267 -31.22 12.27 16.76
C PRO A 267 -30.43 12.77 17.98
N SER A 268 -29.73 13.90 17.81
CA SER A 268 -29.02 14.55 18.91
C SER A 268 -29.98 14.89 20.05
N PRO A 269 -29.57 14.78 21.33
CA PRO A 269 -30.37 15.24 22.46
C PRO A 269 -30.79 16.69 22.23
N LYS A 270 -32.06 17.02 22.51
CA LYS A 270 -32.50 18.42 22.48
C LYS A 270 -31.69 19.19 23.53
N ARG A 271 -31.00 20.23 23.09
CA ARG A 271 -30.31 21.19 23.98
C ARG A 271 -31.33 22.03 24.74
#